data_AF-A0A518LHZ5-F1
#
_entry.id   AF-A0A518LHZ5-F1
#
_cell.length_a   1.000
_cell.length_b   1.000
_cell.length_c   1.000
_cell.angle_alpha   90.00
_cell.angle_beta   90.00
_cell.angle_gamma   90.00
#
_symmetry.space_group_name_H-M   'P 1'
#
loop_
_entity.id
_entity.type
_entity.pdbx_description
1 polymer ?
#
loop_
_entity_poly.entity_id
_entity_poly.type
_entity_poly.pdbx_seq_one_letter_code
_entity_poly.pdbx_strand_id
1 'polypeptide(L)'
;MRAQIKTDPNRHYKTLIALVLSMTCVTLFLFWLANVTPVTPLRGKVGAAPTWDRISVRAEKEPGTERGFFHFRIDEQGRLFQTNAWKGGVPSPVRRGTIHILLSNDNPLNPPTVEQTHTLSRTIKELRTRFKIGVDQVLVDRGEQVARAG
;
A
#
# COMPACT_ATOMS: atom_id res chain seq x y z
N MET A 1 -28.19 36.48 65.06
CA MET A 1 -27.16 35.42 64.95
C MET A 1 -27.04 35.01 63.49
N ARG A 2 -25.86 35.19 62.86
CA ARG A 2 -25.62 34.76 61.48
C ARG A 2 -25.02 33.35 61.50
N ALA A 3 -25.69 32.39 60.88
CA ALA A 3 -25.17 31.05 60.68
C ALA A 3 -24.02 31.10 59.65
N GLN A 4 -22.79 30.89 60.11
CA GLN A 4 -21.67 30.61 59.21
C GLN A 4 -21.86 29.22 58.63
N ILE A 5 -22.19 29.14 57.34
CA ILE A 5 -22.14 27.89 56.60
C ILE A 5 -20.66 27.56 56.40
N LYS A 6 -20.14 26.65 57.23
CA LYS A 6 -18.80 26.09 57.09
C LYS A 6 -18.84 25.12 55.92
N THR A 7 -18.61 25.59 54.71
CA THR A 7 -18.43 24.74 53.53
C THR A 7 -17.13 23.98 53.69
N ASP A 8 -17.24 22.68 54.01
CA ASP A 8 -16.09 21.78 54.18
C ASP A 8 -15.34 21.60 52.83
N PRO A 9 -14.13 22.17 52.65
CA PRO A 9 -13.39 22.09 51.40
C PRO A 9 -12.94 20.66 51.07
N ASN A 10 -12.85 19.80 52.10
CA ASN A 10 -12.40 18.41 51.99
C ASN A 10 -13.36 17.51 51.20
N ARG A 11 -14.66 17.84 51.12
CA ARG A 11 -15.61 17.04 50.32
C ARG A 11 -15.39 17.23 48.83
N HIS A 12 -15.18 18.47 48.39
CA HIS A 12 -14.94 18.79 46.98
C HIS A 12 -13.61 18.20 46.47
N TYR A 13 -12.56 18.24 47.28
CA TYR A 13 -11.28 17.60 46.96
C TYR A 13 -11.41 16.08 46.86
N LYS A 14 -12.12 15.42 47.79
CA LYS A 14 -12.35 13.96 47.72
C LYS A 14 -13.14 13.56 46.47
N THR A 15 -14.15 14.33 46.08
CA THR A 15 -14.89 14.08 44.84
C THR A 15 -14.06 14.34 43.58
N LEU A 16 -13.22 15.38 43.57
CA LEU A 16 -12.29 15.64 42.47
C LEU A 16 -11.24 14.53 42.33
N ILE A 17 -10.66 14.09 43.45
CA ILE A 17 -9.69 12.99 43.47
C ILE A 17 -10.34 11.69 43.01
N ALA A 18 -11.57 11.39 43.48
CA ALA A 18 -12.31 10.21 43.04
C ALA A 18 -12.65 10.26 41.53
N LEU A 19 -13.00 11.44 41.00
CA LEU A 19 -13.27 11.63 39.58
C LEU A 19 -12.01 11.44 38.73
N VAL A 20 -10.89 12.03 39.15
CA VAL A 20 -9.60 11.91 38.46
C VAL A 20 -9.11 10.46 38.50
N LEU A 21 -9.18 9.78 39.65
CA LEU A 21 -8.86 8.37 39.80
C LEU A 21 -9.77 7.47 38.94
N SER A 22 -11.06 7.78 38.87
CA SER A 22 -12.00 7.07 37.98
C SER A 22 -11.60 7.22 36.51
N MET A 23 -11.32 8.45 36.04
CA MET A 23 -10.93 8.67 34.64
C MET A 23 -9.56 8.07 34.31
N THR A 24 -8.60 8.11 35.24
CA THR A 24 -7.28 7.50 35.03
C THR A 24 -7.34 5.98 35.09
N CYS A 25 -8.18 5.40 35.95
CA CYS A 25 -8.36 3.95 36.02
C CYS A 25 -9.05 3.41 34.76
N VAL A 26 -10.08 4.12 34.26
CA VAL A 26 -10.75 3.75 33.00
C VAL A 26 -9.80 3.84 31.80
N THR A 27 -8.97 4.88 31.73
CA THR A 27 -7.98 5.02 30.64
C THR A 27 -6.87 3.97 30.73
N LEU A 28 -6.36 3.67 31.93
CA LEU A 28 -5.43 2.57 32.16
C LEU A 28 -6.03 1.21 31.81
N PHE A 29 -7.30 0.98 32.15
CA PHE A 29 -8.01 -0.25 31.82
C PHE A 29 -8.20 -0.39 30.30
N LEU A 30 -8.60 0.67 29.60
CA LEU A 30 -8.70 0.67 28.14
C LEU A 30 -7.35 0.49 27.46
N PHE A 31 -6.28 1.12 27.98
CA PHE A 31 -4.92 0.94 27.49
C PHE A 31 -4.42 -0.49 27.72
N TRP A 32 -4.68 -1.06 28.90
CA TRP A 32 -4.34 -2.44 29.19
C TRP A 32 -5.13 -3.40 28.31
N LEU A 33 -6.43 -3.16 28.11
CA LEU A 33 -7.26 -3.94 27.20
C LEU A 33 -6.75 -3.84 25.76
N ALA A 34 -6.28 -2.67 25.31
CA ALA A 34 -5.66 -2.50 23.99
C ALA A 34 -4.31 -3.23 23.84
N ASN A 35 -3.59 -3.47 24.94
CA ASN A 35 -2.33 -4.21 24.93
C ASN A 35 -2.50 -5.72 25.18
N VAL A 36 -3.56 -6.14 25.88
CA VAL A 36 -3.85 -7.54 26.23
C VAL A 36 -4.79 -8.19 25.22
N THR A 37 -5.67 -7.42 24.58
CA THR A 37 -6.30 -7.90 23.35
C THR A 37 -5.20 -7.97 22.31
N PRO A 38 -4.98 -9.13 21.66
CA PRO A 38 -4.28 -9.10 20.40
C PRO A 38 -5.14 -8.19 19.52
N VAL A 39 -4.66 -6.97 19.26
CA VAL A 39 -4.94 -6.30 18.00
C VAL A 39 -4.43 -7.29 16.98
N THR A 40 -5.29 -8.23 16.60
CA THR A 40 -5.12 -9.07 15.44
C THR A 40 -4.90 -8.02 14.38
N PRO A 41 -3.66 -7.81 13.90
CA PRO A 41 -3.54 -6.93 12.78
C PRO A 41 -4.48 -7.56 11.75
N LEU A 42 -5.19 -6.74 10.98
CA LEU A 42 -5.57 -7.16 9.64
C LEU A 42 -4.27 -7.41 8.82
N ARG A 43 -3.28 -8.14 9.35
CA ARG A 43 -2.54 -9.14 8.60
C ARG A 43 -3.61 -10.10 8.14
N GLY A 44 -4.31 -9.69 7.09
CA GLY A 44 -4.91 -10.61 6.15
C GLY A 44 -3.89 -11.72 5.98
N LYS A 45 -4.37 -12.95 6.14
CA LYS A 45 -3.68 -14.21 5.85
C LYS A 45 -2.43 -13.92 5.05
N VAL A 46 -1.26 -14.32 5.55
CA VAL A 46 -0.05 -14.42 4.73
C VAL A 46 -0.51 -15.14 3.46
N GLY A 47 -0.82 -14.34 2.44
CA GLY A 47 -1.30 -14.86 1.18
C GLY A 47 -0.15 -15.72 0.74
N ALA A 48 -0.43 -16.98 0.42
CA ALA A 48 0.54 -17.85 -0.21
C ALA A 48 1.42 -16.98 -1.12
N ALA A 49 2.73 -16.97 -0.84
CA ALA A 49 3.66 -16.03 -1.46
C ALA A 49 3.29 -15.92 -2.95
N PRO A 50 3.06 -14.70 -3.47
CA PRO A 50 2.45 -14.55 -4.78
C PRO A 50 3.25 -15.37 -5.79
N THR A 51 2.58 -16.33 -6.42
CA THR A 51 3.14 -17.08 -7.54
C THR A 51 3.16 -16.14 -8.73
N TRP A 52 4.31 -15.54 -8.99
CA TRP A 52 4.52 -14.66 -10.12
C TRP A 52 4.52 -15.50 -11.41
N ASP A 53 3.50 -15.32 -12.24
CA ASP A 53 3.30 -16.09 -13.47
C ASP A 53 3.27 -15.21 -14.73
N ARG A 54 3.10 -13.89 -14.58
CA ARG A 54 2.90 -12.94 -15.69
C ARG A 54 3.62 -11.62 -15.48
N ILE A 55 3.91 -10.93 -16.57
CA ILE A 55 4.48 -9.57 -16.55
C ILE A 55 3.59 -8.66 -17.41
N SER A 56 3.15 -7.54 -16.85
CA SER A 56 2.49 -6.46 -17.59
C SER A 56 3.40 -5.24 -17.64
N VAL A 57 3.48 -4.63 -18.81
CA VAL A 57 4.22 -3.39 -19.05
C VAL A 57 3.22 -2.32 -19.52
N ARG A 58 3.22 -1.16 -18.87
CA ARG A 58 2.33 -0.05 -19.22
C ARG A 58 3.06 1.29 -19.20
N ALA A 59 2.58 2.27 -19.98
CA ALA A 59 3.07 3.65 -19.93
C ALA A 59 2.28 4.50 -18.91
N GLU A 60 2.91 5.51 -18.32
CA GLU A 60 2.38 6.31 -17.20
C GLU A 60 1.08 7.07 -17.47
N LYS A 61 0.78 7.44 -18.72
CA LYS A 61 -0.37 8.29 -19.03
C LYS A 61 -1.22 7.79 -20.18
N GLU A 62 -1.59 6.52 -20.08
CA GLU A 62 -2.68 5.96 -20.87
C GLU A 62 -4.03 6.47 -20.33
N PRO A 63 -4.78 7.29 -21.09
CA PRO A 63 -5.97 7.97 -20.60
C PRO A 63 -7.04 6.97 -20.16
N GLY A 64 -7.49 7.08 -18.92
CA GLY A 64 -8.47 6.17 -18.30
C GLY A 64 -7.87 5.14 -17.34
N THR A 65 -6.55 5.01 -17.29
CA THR A 65 -5.87 4.15 -16.32
C THR A 65 -5.65 4.95 -15.04
N GLU A 66 -6.29 4.54 -13.95
CA GLU A 66 -6.02 5.09 -12.62
C GLU A 66 -4.50 5.16 -12.37
N ARG A 67 -4.05 6.07 -11.48
CA ARG A 67 -2.68 6.11 -10.94
C ARG A 67 -2.39 4.81 -10.18
N GLY A 68 -2.27 3.72 -10.92
CA GLY A 68 -2.58 2.39 -10.44
C GLY A 68 -1.38 1.77 -9.78
N PHE A 69 -1.63 0.70 -9.05
CA PHE A 69 -0.60 -0.14 -8.45
C PHE A 69 0.46 -0.62 -9.47
N PHE A 70 1.76 -0.52 -9.11
CA PHE A 70 2.88 -1.08 -9.89
C PHE A 70 3.99 -1.59 -8.96
N HIS A 71 4.76 -2.57 -9.43
CA HIS A 71 5.88 -3.16 -8.70
C HIS A 71 7.21 -2.49 -9.04
N PHE A 72 7.37 -2.16 -10.32
CA PHE A 72 8.56 -1.51 -10.86
C PHE A 72 8.18 -0.26 -11.64
N ARG A 73 9.05 0.74 -11.62
CA ARG A 73 8.99 1.91 -12.49
C ARG A 73 10.34 2.09 -13.17
N ILE A 74 10.33 2.43 -14.45
CA ILE A 74 11.52 2.81 -15.21
C ILE A 74 11.35 4.27 -15.62
N ASP A 75 12.30 5.13 -15.25
CA ASP A 75 12.29 6.55 -15.66
C ASP A 75 12.82 6.73 -17.10
N GLU A 76 12.72 7.94 -17.66
CA GLU A 76 13.21 8.25 -19.01
C GLU A 76 14.72 8.01 -19.19
N GLN A 77 15.47 8.11 -18.10
CA GLN A 77 16.90 7.86 -18.04
C GLN A 77 17.26 6.37 -17.92
N GLY A 78 16.25 5.48 -17.91
CA GLY A 78 16.46 4.03 -17.81
C GLY A 78 16.78 3.54 -16.39
N ARG A 79 16.53 4.33 -15.35
CA ARG A 79 16.73 3.89 -13.96
C ARG A 79 15.52 3.07 -13.50
N LEU A 80 15.81 1.92 -12.92
CA LEU A 80 14.81 1.02 -12.35
C LEU A 80 14.54 1.35 -10.88
N PHE A 81 13.28 1.62 -10.56
CA PHE A 81 12.80 1.84 -9.19
C PHE A 81 11.88 0.70 -8.77
N GLN A 82 12.14 0.17 -7.57
CA GLN A 82 11.30 -0.83 -6.93
C GLN A 82 10.35 -0.15 -5.94
N THR A 83 9.06 -0.44 -6.05
CA THR A 83 8.08 0.10 -5.10
C THR A 83 8.03 -0.71 -3.82
N ASN A 84 7.37 -0.15 -2.79
CA ASN A 84 7.07 -0.88 -1.56
C ASN A 84 6.19 -2.12 -1.83
N ALA A 85 5.39 -2.11 -2.90
CA ALA A 85 4.60 -3.27 -3.29
C ALA A 85 5.48 -4.46 -3.70
N TRP A 86 6.56 -4.21 -4.46
CA TRP A 86 7.54 -5.26 -4.78
C TRP A 86 8.26 -5.77 -3.53
N LYS A 87 8.78 -4.85 -2.70
CA LYS A 87 9.53 -5.18 -1.48
C LYS A 87 8.69 -5.97 -0.47
N GLY A 88 7.41 -5.63 -0.37
CA GLY A 88 6.46 -6.31 0.51
C GLY A 88 5.84 -7.58 -0.08
N GLY A 89 6.17 -7.95 -1.32
CA GLY A 89 5.54 -9.10 -2.01
C GLY A 89 4.02 -8.93 -2.12
N VAL A 90 3.54 -7.70 -2.30
CA VAL A 90 2.11 -7.41 -2.37
C VAL A 90 1.58 -7.88 -3.73
N PRO A 91 0.56 -8.74 -3.79
CA PRO A 91 -0.02 -9.17 -5.05
C PRO A 91 -0.76 -8.00 -5.74
N SER A 92 -0.83 -8.04 -7.07
CA SER A 92 -1.62 -7.04 -7.81
C SER A 92 -3.12 -7.12 -7.47
N PRO A 93 -3.79 -5.97 -7.26
CA PRO A 93 -5.20 -5.93 -6.95
C PRO A 93 -6.09 -6.29 -8.14
N VAL A 94 -5.60 -6.09 -9.38
CA VAL A 94 -6.37 -6.31 -10.62
C VAL A 94 -6.18 -7.73 -11.14
N ARG A 95 -4.92 -8.22 -11.17
CA ARG A 95 -4.59 -9.55 -11.68
C ARG A 95 -3.55 -10.22 -10.79
N ARG A 96 -3.96 -11.21 -10.00
CA ARG A 96 -3.05 -11.99 -9.15
C ARG A 96 -1.93 -12.63 -9.98
N GLY A 97 -0.74 -12.74 -9.40
CA GLY A 97 0.44 -13.32 -10.07
C GLY A 97 1.11 -12.43 -11.13
N THR A 98 0.51 -11.28 -11.47
CA THR A 98 1.08 -10.36 -12.46
C THR A 98 2.04 -9.35 -11.81
N ILE A 99 3.25 -9.28 -12.34
CA ILE A 99 4.23 -8.23 -12.05
C ILE A 99 3.95 -7.05 -12.98
N HIS A 100 3.75 -5.86 -12.41
CA HIS A 100 3.42 -4.63 -13.15
C HIS A 100 4.64 -3.73 -13.24
N ILE A 101 5.05 -3.40 -14.46
CA ILE A 101 6.17 -2.50 -14.77
C ILE A 101 5.61 -1.24 -15.43
N LEU A 102 5.90 -0.09 -14.83
CA LEU A 102 5.53 1.22 -15.33
C LEU A 102 6.68 1.86 -16.09
N LEU A 103 6.44 2.29 -17.33
CA LEU A 103 7.33 3.18 -18.06
C LEU A 103 6.89 4.63 -17.82
N SER A 104 7.77 5.40 -17.19
CA SER A 104 7.53 6.82 -16.93
C SER A 104 7.93 7.63 -18.16
N ASN A 105 7.00 8.44 -18.67
CA ASN A 105 7.27 9.35 -19.78
C ASN A 105 6.62 10.69 -19.45
N ASP A 106 7.40 11.76 -19.60
CA ASP A 106 6.96 13.14 -19.43
C ASP A 106 6.04 13.54 -20.60
N ASN A 107 6.27 12.96 -21.79
CA ASN A 107 5.42 13.14 -22.97
C ASN A 107 4.84 11.80 -23.46
N PRO A 108 3.50 11.62 -23.45
CA PRO A 108 2.84 10.35 -23.79
C PRO A 108 2.96 9.95 -25.27
N LEU A 109 3.26 10.90 -26.16
CA LEU A 109 3.42 10.63 -27.60
C LEU A 109 4.84 10.19 -27.96
N ASN A 110 5.79 10.33 -27.03
CA ASN A 110 7.15 9.93 -27.29
C ASN A 110 7.27 8.42 -27.13
N PRO A 111 7.93 7.74 -28.10
CA PRO A 111 8.28 6.34 -27.92
C PRO A 111 9.19 6.18 -26.70
N PRO A 112 9.23 4.99 -26.07
CA PRO A 112 10.18 4.70 -25.01
C PRO A 112 11.61 4.99 -25.47
N THR A 113 12.43 5.56 -24.58
CA THR A 113 13.83 5.84 -24.89
C THR A 113 14.63 4.54 -25.10
N VAL A 114 15.80 4.64 -25.73
CA VAL A 114 16.70 3.50 -25.91
C VAL A 114 17.11 2.92 -24.55
N GLU A 115 17.43 3.80 -23.58
CA GLU A 115 17.81 3.43 -22.22
C GLU A 115 16.68 2.73 -21.47
N GLN A 116 15.44 3.23 -21.62
CA GLN A 116 14.25 2.57 -21.08
C GLN A 116 14.04 1.18 -21.68
N THR A 117 14.16 1.06 -23.00
CA THR A 117 13.96 -0.20 -23.72
C THR A 117 15.01 -1.22 -23.30
N HIS A 118 16.27 -0.80 -23.18
CA HIS A 118 17.36 -1.66 -22.72
C HIS A 118 17.11 -2.14 -21.29
N THR A 119 16.78 -1.24 -20.37
CA THR A 119 16.49 -1.58 -18.97
C THR A 119 15.26 -2.47 -18.83
N LEU A 120 14.20 -2.18 -19.59
CA LEU A 120 12.99 -2.98 -19.64
C LEU A 120 13.31 -4.40 -20.11
N SER A 121 14.05 -4.55 -21.22
CA SER A 121 14.41 -5.86 -21.77
C SER A 121 15.23 -6.69 -20.78
N ARG A 122 16.19 -6.06 -20.08
CA ARG A 122 16.99 -6.69 -19.03
C ARG A 122 16.12 -7.13 -17.85
N THR A 123 15.23 -6.27 -17.40
CA THR A 123 14.33 -6.53 -16.27
C THR A 123 13.37 -7.67 -16.59
N ILE A 124 12.74 -7.67 -17.78
CA ILE A 124 11.86 -8.76 -18.23
C ILE A 124 12.65 -10.07 -18.30
N LYS A 125 13.85 -10.08 -18.90
CA LYS A 125 14.68 -11.28 -19.00
C LYS A 125 15.01 -11.86 -17.61
N GLU A 126 15.39 -11.00 -16.67
CA GLU A 126 15.69 -11.40 -15.29
C GLU A 126 14.46 -12.00 -14.59
N LEU A 127 13.33 -11.30 -14.61
CA LEU A 127 12.09 -11.75 -13.96
C LEU A 127 11.59 -13.06 -14.55
N ARG A 128 11.63 -13.19 -15.89
CA ARG A 128 11.26 -14.42 -16.57
C ARG A 128 12.14 -15.60 -16.18
N THR A 129 13.45 -15.38 -16.09
CA THR A 129 14.38 -16.43 -15.68
C THR A 129 14.15 -16.84 -14.23
N ARG A 130 13.95 -15.85 -13.34
CA ARG A 130 13.76 -16.08 -11.90
C ARG A 130 12.45 -16.80 -11.58
N PHE A 131 11.36 -16.47 -12.27
CA PHE A 131 10.02 -16.99 -12.00
C PHE A 131 9.50 -17.97 -13.05
N LYS A 132 10.32 -18.34 -14.04
CA LYS A 132 9.97 -19.24 -15.15
C LYS A 132 8.74 -18.76 -15.95
N ILE A 133 8.65 -17.45 -16.18
CA ILE A 133 7.53 -16.83 -16.92
C ILE A 133 7.74 -16.99 -18.44
N GLY A 134 6.72 -17.52 -19.12
CA GLY A 134 6.69 -17.71 -20.58
C GLY A 134 6.83 -16.39 -21.36
N VAL A 135 7.22 -16.46 -22.64
CA VAL A 135 7.28 -15.26 -23.51
C VAL A 135 5.86 -14.73 -23.76
N ASP A 136 4.92 -15.65 -23.94
CA ASP A 136 3.48 -15.45 -24.13
C ASP A 136 2.77 -14.81 -22.93
N GLN A 137 3.40 -14.84 -21.75
CA GLN A 137 2.88 -14.28 -20.50
C GLN A 137 3.39 -12.85 -20.22
N VAL A 138 4.10 -12.25 -21.18
CA VAL A 138 4.50 -10.84 -21.15
C VAL A 138 3.52 -10.03 -21.98
N LEU A 139 2.71 -9.25 -21.29
CA LEU A 139 1.70 -8.39 -21.89
C LEU A 139 2.21 -6.95 -21.91
N VAL A 140 2.19 -6.33 -23.08
CA VAL A 140 2.33 -4.88 -23.19
C VAL A 140 0.91 -4.34 -23.22
N ASP A 141 0.50 -3.69 -22.14
CA ASP A 141 -0.76 -2.95 -22.13
C ASP A 141 -0.55 -1.74 -23.04
N ARG A 142 -1.05 -1.87 -24.27
CA ARG A 142 -1.13 -0.79 -25.27
C ARG A 142 -2.54 -0.22 -25.24
N GLY A 143 -3.09 0.10 -24.08
CA GLY A 143 -4.35 0.84 -23.98
C GLY A 143 -5.40 0.29 -24.92
N GLU A 144 -5.62 -1.01 -24.83
CA GLU A 144 -6.68 -1.61 -25.60
C GLU A 144 -7.98 -1.01 -25.05
N GLN A 145 -8.60 -0.20 -25.90
CA GLN A 145 -9.91 0.40 -25.72
C GLN A 145 -10.77 -0.43 -24.76
N VAL A 146 -11.02 0.10 -23.56
CA VAL A 146 -12.28 -0.17 -22.85
C VAL A 146 -13.37 0.61 -23.60
N ALA A 147 -13.53 0.29 -24.87
CA ALA A 147 -14.70 0.57 -25.67
C ALA A 147 -15.18 -0.79 -26.15
N ARG A 148 -16.30 -1.21 -25.55
CA ARG A 148 -17.20 -2.30 -25.99
C ARG A 148 -16.88 -3.72 -25.49
N ALA A 149 -17.49 -4.02 -24.35
CA ALA A 149 -18.45 -5.12 -24.19
C ALA A 149 -19.16 -4.86 -22.85
N GLY A 150 -20.46 -4.67 -22.72
CA GLY A 150 -21.63 -4.65 -23.59
C GLY A 150 -22.78 -4.21 -22.69
#